data_AF-A0A354SIV3-F1
#
_entry.id   AF-A0A354SIV3-F1
#
_cell.length_a   1.000
_cell.length_b   1.000
_cell.length_c   1.000
_cell.angle_alpha   90.00
_cell.angle_beta   90.00
_cell.angle_gamma   90.00
#
_symmetry.space_group_name_H-M   'P 1'
#
loop_
_entity.id
_entity.type
_entity.pdbx_description
1 polymer ?
#
loop_
_entity_poly.entity_id
_entity_poly.type
_entity_poly.pdbx_seq_one_letter_code
_entity_poly.pdbx_strand_id
1 'polypeptide(L)' 'MEPASKVARFAKANALPYRTLLDEDGREANKYNVVGVPMIMLVDKEGYIIKVGHSSSEMPLEKVLPAI' A
#
# COMPACT_ATOMS: atom_id res chain seq x y z
N MET A 1 6.64 9.67 -13.70
CA MET A 1 6.11 10.11 -12.40
C MET A 1 4.62 10.34 -12.54
N GLU A 2 3.80 9.80 -11.64
CA GLU A 2 2.34 9.89 -11.75
C GLU A 2 1.82 11.28 -11.30
N PRO A 3 0.98 11.97 -12.07
CA PRO A 3 0.46 13.28 -11.66
C PRO A 3 -0.47 13.19 -10.44
N ALA A 4 -0.34 14.12 -9.49
CA ALA A 4 -1.19 14.20 -8.30
C ALA A 4 -2.70 14.23 -8.65
N SER A 5 -3.08 14.94 -9.72
CA SER A 5 -4.47 15.01 -10.18
C SER A 5 -5.02 13.66 -10.67
N LYS A 6 -4.17 12.80 -11.25
CA LYS A 6 -4.56 11.45 -11.68
C LYS A 6 -4.80 10.54 -10.48
N VAL A 7 -3.92 10.59 -9.48
CA VAL A 7 -4.06 9.82 -8.23
C VAL A 7 -5.30 10.26 -7.45
N ALA A 8 -5.49 11.57 -7.28
CA ALA A 8 -6.67 12.11 -6.60
C ALA A 8 -7.99 11.71 -7.30
N ARG A 9 -8.02 11.78 -8.64
CA ARG A 9 -9.18 11.33 -9.43
C ARG A 9 -9.44 9.84 -9.25
N PHE A 10 -8.40 9.01 -9.26
CA PHE A 10 -8.52 7.57 -9.08
C PHE A 10 -9.08 7.21 -7.69
N ALA A 11 -8.53 7.81 -6.63
CA ALA A 11 -8.99 7.57 -5.26
C ALA A 11 -10.46 7.98 -5.07
N LYS A 12 -10.86 9.13 -5.64
CA LYS A 12 -12.25 9.60 -5.63
C LYS A 12 -13.18 8.67 -6.41
N ALA A 13 -12.79 8.26 -7.62
CA ALA A 13 -13.62 7.43 -8.49
C ALA A 13 -13.88 6.03 -7.90
N ASN A 14 -12.94 5.49 -7.12
CA ASN A 14 -13.07 4.18 -6.48
C ASN A 14 -13.53 4.26 -5.01
N ALA A 15 -13.87 5.46 -4.51
CA ALA A 15 -14.30 5.69 -3.14
C ALA A 15 -13.41 4.99 -2.09
N LEU A 16 -12.08 5.08 -2.25
CA LEU A 16 -11.14 4.38 -1.38
C LEU A 16 -11.36 4.83 0.08
N PRO A 17 -11.65 3.90 1.01
CA PRO A 17 -12.03 4.25 2.38
C PRO A 17 -10.84 4.66 3.25
N TYR A 18 -9.62 4.61 2.70
CA TYR A 18 -8.37 4.92 3.37
C TYR A 18 -7.65 6.10 2.72
N ARG A 19 -6.83 6.78 3.52
CA ARG A 19 -6.01 7.90 3.06
C ARG A 19 -5.03 7.40 1.99
N THR A 20 -5.12 7.96 0.79
CA THR A 20 -4.17 7.70 -0.30
C THR A 20 -3.12 8.80 -0.35
N LEU A 21 -1.85 8.43 -0.39
CA LEU A 21 -0.71 9.33 -0.54
C LEU A 21 -0.05 9.09 -1.91
N LEU A 22 0.69 10.08 -2.40
CA LEU A 22 1.50 9.98 -3.61
C LEU A 22 2.98 10.05 -3.22
N ASP A 23 3.73 9.00 -3.54
CA ASP A 23 5.19 9.05 -3.56
C ASP A 23 5.61 9.84 -4.80
N GLU A 24 5.88 11.13 -4.60
CA GLU A 24 6.12 12.05 -5.71
C GLU A 24 7.39 11.68 -6.45
N ASP A 25 8.49 11.39 -5.77
CA ASP A 25 9.82 11.23 -6.38
C ASP A 25 10.42 9.83 -6.26
N GLY A 26 9.63 8.86 -5.76
CA GLY A 26 10.07 7.49 -5.58
C GLY A 26 10.91 7.27 -4.33
N ARG A 27 11.07 8.27 -3.45
CA ARG A 27 11.87 8.13 -2.22
C ARG A 27 11.34 7.04 -1.31
N GLU A 28 10.02 6.97 -1.12
CA GLU A 28 9.43 5.94 -0.26
C GLU A 28 9.52 4.56 -0.92
N ALA A 29 9.24 4.46 -2.22
CA ALA A 29 9.42 3.23 -2.97
C ALA A 29 10.86 2.69 -2.88
N ASN A 30 11.86 3.56 -3.01
CA ASN A 30 13.26 3.19 -2.86
C ASN A 30 13.61 2.79 -1.42
N LYS A 31 13.13 3.55 -0.42
CA LYS A 31 13.36 3.26 1.01
C LYS A 31 12.84 1.88 1.41
N TYR A 32 11.71 1.47 0.85
CA TYR A 32 11.11 0.16 1.12
C TYR A 32 11.46 -0.92 0.08
N ASN A 33 12.41 -0.66 -0.83
CA ASN A 33 12.85 -1.58 -1.88
C ASN A 33 11.68 -2.14 -2.73
N VAL A 34 10.78 -1.27 -3.19
CA VAL A 34 9.68 -1.65 -4.07
C VAL A 34 10.23 -2.10 -5.42
N VAL A 35 10.10 -3.41 -5.70
CA VAL A 35 10.58 -4.03 -6.95
C VAL A 35 9.51 -4.13 -8.05
N GLY A 36 8.24 -3.93 -7.70
CA GLY A 36 7.11 -4.08 -8.61
C GLY A 36 5.77 -3.72 -7.96
N VAL A 37 4.70 -3.71 -8.75
CA VAL A 37 3.34 -3.38 -8.29
C VAL A 37 2.36 -4.55 -8.55
N PRO A 38 1.44 -4.86 -7.61
CA PRO A 38 1.40 -4.31 -6.26
C PRO A 38 2.53 -4.87 -5.38
N MET A 39 2.98 -4.07 -4.41
CA MET A 39 3.75 -4.54 -3.25
C MET A 39 2.96 -4.16 -2.01
N ILE A 40 2.69 -5.13 -1.15
CA ILE A 40 1.87 -4.98 0.05
C ILE A 40 2.76 -5.32 1.24
N MET A 41 2.73 -4.48 2.27
CA MET A 41 3.50 -4.69 3.50
C MET A 41 2.53 -4.72 4.68
N LEU A 42 2.66 -5.74 5.52
CA LEU A 42 1.95 -5.83 6.79
C LEU A 42 2.87 -5.33 7.89
N VAL A 43 2.42 -4.31 8.60
CA VAL A 43 3.16 -3.67 9.70
C VAL A 43 2.42 -3.94 11.00
N ASP A 44 3.14 -4.36 12.04
CA ASP A 44 2.56 -4.58 13.36
C ASP A 44 2.43 -3.27 14.18
N LYS A 45 1.94 -3.39 15.43
CA LYS A 45 1.73 -2.25 16.32
C LYS A 45 3.01 -1.57 16.80
N GLU A 46 4.15 -2.26 16.73
CA GLU A 46 5.46 -1.74 17.13
C GLU A 46 6.19 -1.10 15.95
N GLY A 47 5.63 -1.21 14.73
CA GLY A 47 6.17 -0.63 13.51
C GLY A 47 7.06 -1.59 12.72
N TYR A 48 7.09 -2.88 13.05
CA TYR A 48 7.87 -3.86 12.30
C TYR A 48 7.10 -4.38 11.09
N ILE A 49 7.82 -4.58 9.97
CA ILE A 49 7.29 -5.27 8.79
C ILE A 49 7.28 -6.77 9.09
N ILE A 50 6.11 -7.35 9.27
CA ILE A 50 5.93 -8.77 9.58
C ILE A 50 5.62 -9.62 8.35
N LYS A 51 5.25 -8.99 7.22
CA LYS A 51 5.08 -9.66 5.93
C LYS A 51 5.20 -8.71 4.74
N VAL A 52 5.74 -9.22 3.64
CA VAL A 52 5.74 -8.57 2.31
C VAL A 52 5.05 -9.53 1.33
N GLY A 53 4.22 -9.00 0.44
CA GLY A 53 3.54 -9.77 -0.60
C GLY A 53 3.42 -8.99 -1.90
N HIS A 54 3.29 -9.72 -3.02
CA HIS A 54 3.23 -9.14 -4.37
C HIS A 54 1.88 -9.39 -5.07
N SER A 55 0.94 -9.98 -4.34
CA SER A 55 -0.44 -10.20 -4.75
C SER A 55 -1.36 -10.12 -3.52
N SER A 56 -2.61 -9.69 -3.72
CA SER A 56 -3.63 -9.71 -2.65
C SER A 56 -3.92 -11.14 -2.15
N SER A 57 -3.72 -12.16 -3.00
CA SER A 57 -3.88 -13.56 -2.61
C SER A 57 -2.87 -14.02 -1.55
N GLU A 58 -1.72 -13.34 -1.44
CA GLU A 58 -0.70 -13.65 -0.45
C GLU A 58 -1.03 -13.04 0.93
N MET A 59 -1.95 -12.08 0.99
CA MET A 59 -2.41 -11.41 2.22
C MET A 59 -3.94 -11.43 2.35
N PRO A 60 -4.56 -12.61 2.55
CA PRO A 60 -5.98 -12.67 2.87
C PRO A 60 -6.22 -11.93 4.19
N LEU A 61 -6.93 -10.79 4.12
CA LEU A 61 -7.08 -9.84 5.22
C LEU A 61 -7.68 -10.51 6.46
N GLU A 62 -8.55 -11.51 6.28
CA GLU A 62 -9.19 -12.26 7.37
C GLU A 62 -8.19 -13.11 8.17
N LYS A 63 -7.03 -13.42 7.60
CA LYS A 63 -5.97 -14.21 8.26
C LYS A 63 -4.85 -13.36 8.84
N VAL A 64 -4.74 -12.10 8.42
CA VAL A 64 -3.64 -11.20 8.82
C VAL A 64 -4.08 -10.08 9.74
N LEU A 65 -5.37 -9.72 9.73
CA LEU A 65 -5.94 -8.76 10.67
C LEU A 65 -6.65 -9.53 11.79
N PRO A 66 -6.54 -9.09 13.07
CA PRO A 66 -7.37 -9.63 14.13
C PRO A 66 -8.86 -9.43 13.80
N ALA A 67 -9.70 -10.40 14.17
CA ALA A 67 -11.15 -10.27 14.02
C ALA A 67 -11.64 -9.01 14.76
N ILE A 68 -12.49 -8.23 14.08
CA ILE A 68 -13.14 -7.03 14.62
C ILE A 68 -14.26 -7.46 15.58
#